data_AF-A0A821S2Y5-F1
#
_entry.id   AF-A0A821S2Y5-F1
#
_cell.length_a   1.000
_cell.length_b   1.000
_cell.length_c   1.000
_cell.angle_alpha   90.00
_cell.angle_beta   90.00
_cell.angle_gamma   90.00
#
_symmetry.space_group_name_H-M   'P 1'
#
loop_
_entity.id
_entity.type
_entity.pdbx_description
1 polymer ?
#
loop_
_entity_poly.entity_id
_entity_poly.type
_entity_poly.pdbx_seq_one_letter_code
_entity_poly.pdbx_strand_id
1 'polypeptide(L)'
;MRLPRGVGISVDRSSGRLMAPAVQLTYPSVGSRTWTDGHTGAIFDLFNEATLGPANRVAAAYDTARVQNFHNASHLNAAWRQTFAGGKVRGGELARRHELFEYYENYFNRNEALALSQRVIGLYTLTIDASAVQLNEFARRALSQLTATLDSDLYEDFINT
;
A
#
# COMPACT_ATOMS: atom_id res chain seq x y z
N MET A 1 -14.07 -5.99 -17.60
CA MET A 1 -13.20 -4.85 -17.22
C MET A 1 -12.01 -5.40 -16.46
N ARG A 2 -10.86 -4.73 -16.41
CA ARG A 2 -9.72 -5.18 -15.57
C ARG A 2 -9.78 -4.49 -14.22
N LEU A 3 -9.29 -5.15 -13.16
CA LEU A 3 -9.12 -4.51 -11.85
C LEU A 3 -8.26 -3.22 -11.94
N PRO A 4 -8.46 -2.24 -11.03
CA PRO A 4 -7.76 -0.96 -11.05
C PRO A 4 -6.24 -1.07 -11.06
N ARG A 5 -5.58 -0.10 -11.70
CA ARG A 5 -4.12 0.07 -11.66
C ARG A 5 -3.70 0.40 -10.22
N GLY A 6 -2.82 -0.43 -9.66
CA GLY A 6 -2.21 -0.19 -8.34
C GLY A 6 -1.98 -1.43 -7.48
N VAL A 7 -2.47 -2.58 -7.92
CA VAL A 7 -2.08 -3.87 -7.35
C VAL A 7 -0.67 -4.21 -7.83
N GLY A 8 0.21 -4.65 -6.91
CA GLY A 8 1.61 -4.94 -7.22
C GLY A 8 2.55 -3.73 -7.22
N ILE A 9 2.10 -2.56 -6.74
CA ILE A 9 2.99 -1.43 -6.45
C ILE A 9 3.89 -1.79 -5.25
N SER A 10 5.17 -1.47 -5.35
CA SER A 10 6.12 -1.58 -4.25
C SER A 10 6.03 -0.35 -3.34
N VAL A 11 6.31 -0.49 -2.05
CA VAL A 11 6.24 0.63 -1.10
C VAL A 11 7.51 0.67 -0.26
N ASP A 12 8.14 1.84 -0.20
CA ASP A 12 9.19 2.09 0.78
C ASP A 12 8.54 2.23 2.16
N ARG A 13 8.79 1.23 3.02
CA ARG A 13 8.24 1.18 4.38
C ARG A 13 8.72 2.33 5.27
N SER A 14 9.84 2.97 4.96
CA SER A 14 10.43 4.05 5.77
C SER A 14 9.78 5.42 5.51
N SER A 15 9.18 5.60 4.33
CA SER A 15 8.58 6.87 3.89
C SER A 15 7.11 6.75 3.49
N GLY A 16 6.61 5.54 3.23
CA GLY A 16 5.29 5.28 2.65
C GLY A 16 5.21 5.65 1.17
N ARG A 17 6.35 5.96 0.52
CA ARG A 17 6.41 6.32 -0.90
C ARG A 17 6.09 5.11 -1.76
N LEU A 18 5.24 5.32 -2.76
CA LEU A 18 5.02 4.35 -3.83
C LEU A 18 6.28 4.29 -4.69
N MET A 19 6.83 3.08 -4.85
CA MET A 19 8.03 2.79 -5.63
C MET A 19 7.62 2.12 -6.95
N ALA A 20 8.59 1.91 -7.84
CA ALA A 20 8.35 1.15 -9.06
C ALA A 20 7.76 -0.24 -8.71
N PRO A 21 6.73 -0.72 -9.44
CA PRO A 21 6.20 -2.06 -9.21
C PRO A 21 7.32 -3.07 -9.42
N ALA A 22 7.50 -4.00 -8.48
CA ALA A 22 8.52 -5.05 -8.59
C ALA A 22 7.93 -6.37 -9.08
N VAL A 23 6.63 -6.58 -8.88
CA VAL A 23 5.95 -7.83 -9.19
C VAL A 23 5.29 -7.78 -10.56
N GLN A 24 5.36 -8.91 -11.26
CA GLN A 24 4.59 -9.14 -12.47
C GLN A 24 3.23 -9.70 -12.07
N LEU A 25 2.17 -8.98 -12.42
CA LEU A 25 0.81 -9.49 -12.33
C LEU A 25 0.32 -9.83 -13.73
N THR A 26 -0.28 -11.00 -13.88
CA THR A 26 -0.72 -11.50 -15.18
C THR A 26 -2.22 -11.73 -15.20
N TYR A 27 -2.85 -11.37 -16.31
CA TYR A 27 -4.25 -11.73 -16.55
C TYR A 27 -4.29 -13.05 -17.30
N PRO A 28 -5.18 -13.98 -16.90
CA PRO A 28 -5.50 -15.10 -17.76
C PRO A 28 -6.31 -14.62 -18.97
N SER A 29 -6.72 -15.56 -19.82
CA SER A 29 -7.69 -15.29 -20.88
C SER A 29 -8.92 -14.55 -20.34
N VAL A 30 -9.38 -13.51 -21.05
CA VAL A 30 -10.53 -12.69 -20.64
C VAL A 30 -11.71 -13.58 -20.23
N GLY A 31 -12.31 -13.29 -19.08
CA GLY A 31 -13.49 -14.02 -18.58
C GLY A 31 -13.20 -15.36 -17.91
N SER A 32 -11.98 -15.90 -17.92
CA SER A 32 -11.70 -17.19 -17.27
C SER A 32 -11.52 -17.10 -15.76
N ARG A 33 -11.07 -15.94 -15.26
CA ARG A 33 -10.97 -15.65 -13.84
C ARG A 33 -11.56 -14.27 -13.59
N THR A 34 -12.81 -14.26 -13.15
CA THR A 34 -13.54 -13.02 -12.90
C THR A 34 -13.92 -12.88 -11.44
N TRP A 35 -14.03 -11.64 -11.01
CA TRP A 35 -14.58 -11.25 -9.74
C TRP A 35 -15.73 -10.28 -9.98
N THR A 36 -16.85 -10.50 -9.28
CA THR A 36 -18.04 -9.65 -9.38
C THR A 36 -18.11 -8.74 -8.17
N ASP A 37 -18.19 -7.44 -8.41
CA ASP A 37 -18.46 -6.47 -7.36
C ASP A 37 -19.89 -6.67 -6.83
N GLY A 38 -19.99 -6.97 -5.54
CA GLY A 38 -21.27 -7.21 -4.87
C GLY A 38 -22.16 -5.97 -4.72
N HIS A 39 -21.62 -4.75 -4.87
CA HIS A 39 -22.40 -3.51 -4.78
C HIS A 39 -22.91 -3.04 -6.14
N THR A 40 -22.07 -3.12 -7.18
CA THR A 40 -22.40 -2.60 -8.51
C THR A 40 -22.84 -3.69 -9.50
N GLY A 41 -22.57 -4.96 -9.21
CA GLY A 41 -22.76 -6.07 -10.14
C GLY A 41 -21.75 -6.11 -11.28
N ALA A 42 -20.78 -5.19 -11.32
CA ALA A 42 -19.78 -5.14 -12.36
C ALA A 42 -18.80 -6.32 -12.26
N ILE A 43 -18.40 -6.85 -13.43
CA ILE A 43 -17.51 -8.01 -13.53
C ILE A 43 -16.12 -7.56 -13.98
N PHE A 44 -15.12 -7.96 -13.20
CA PHE A 44 -13.72 -7.63 -13.42
C PHE A 44 -12.88 -8.89 -13.62
N ASP A 45 -11.96 -8.86 -14.59
CA ASP A 45 -10.91 -9.86 -14.71
C ASP A 45 -9.94 -9.72 -13.52
N LEU A 46 -9.54 -10.86 -12.98
CA LEU A 46 -8.66 -10.99 -11.82
C LEU A 46 -7.30 -11.53 -12.25
N PHE A 47 -6.24 -11.07 -11.59
CA PHE A 47 -4.89 -11.57 -11.78
C PHE A 47 -4.76 -13.05 -11.39
N ASN A 48 -3.83 -13.77 -12.03
CA ASN A 48 -3.51 -15.15 -11.68
C ASN A 48 -2.97 -15.25 -10.25
N GLU A 49 -2.24 -14.23 -9.81
CA GLU A 49 -1.53 -14.20 -8.53
C GLU A 49 -2.39 -13.64 -7.38
N ALA A 50 -3.64 -13.26 -7.65
CA ALA A 50 -4.49 -12.59 -6.67
C ALA A 50 -5.79 -13.36 -6.38
N THR A 51 -6.26 -13.20 -5.15
CA THR A 51 -7.60 -13.57 -4.70
C THR A 51 -8.26 -12.34 -4.09
N LEU A 52 -9.55 -12.14 -4.33
CA LEU A 52 -10.33 -11.11 -3.64
C LEU A 52 -11.37 -11.78 -2.75
N GLY A 53 -11.56 -11.21 -1.56
CA GLY A 53 -12.74 -11.48 -0.76
C GLY A 53 -14.02 -10.99 -1.44
N PRO A 54 -15.19 -11.46 -0.99
CA PRO A 54 -16.47 -11.03 -1.53
C PRO A 54 -16.71 -9.52 -1.26
N ALA A 55 -17.09 -8.76 -2.29
CA ALA A 55 -17.45 -7.34 -2.19
C ALA A 55 -18.90 -7.11 -1.76
N ASN A 56 -19.60 -8.11 -1.24
CA ASN A 56 -21.00 -7.96 -0.82
C ASN A 56 -21.15 -7.27 0.54
N ARG A 57 -20.05 -6.95 1.21
CA ARG A 57 -20.00 -6.23 2.48
C ARG A 57 -18.76 -5.34 2.52
N VAL A 58 -18.90 -4.15 3.06
CA VAL A 58 -17.73 -3.37 3.50
C VAL A 58 -16.92 -4.28 4.42
N ALA A 59 -15.63 -4.40 4.16
CA ALA A 59 -14.76 -5.23 4.97
C ALA A 59 -14.76 -4.63 6.39
N ALA A 60 -15.50 -5.27 7.32
CA ALA A 60 -15.85 -4.72 8.63
C ALA A 60 -14.62 -4.29 9.46
N ALA A 61 -13.45 -4.88 9.19
CA ALA A 61 -12.18 -4.47 9.78
C ALA A 61 -11.76 -3.03 9.42
N TYR A 62 -12.35 -2.44 8.38
CA TYR A 62 -11.97 -1.14 7.84
C TYR A 62 -13.03 -0.05 8.03
N ASP A 63 -14.34 -0.36 8.12
CA ASP A 63 -15.40 0.64 8.41
C ASP A 63 -15.43 1.01 9.90
N THR A 64 -14.38 1.72 10.31
CA THR A 64 -14.29 2.22 11.68
C THR A 64 -14.01 3.71 11.64
N ALA A 65 -14.91 4.50 12.23
CA ALA A 65 -14.61 5.88 12.58
C ALA A 65 -13.64 5.87 13.75
N ARG A 66 -12.49 6.53 13.59
CA ARG A 66 -11.51 6.70 14.67
C ARG A 66 -11.14 8.16 14.75
N VAL A 67 -11.30 8.74 15.93
CA VAL A 67 -10.69 10.02 16.28
C VAL A 67 -9.42 9.71 17.04
N GLN A 68 -8.29 10.22 16.55
CA GLN A 68 -7.01 10.12 17.22
C GLN A 68 -6.50 11.53 17.51
N ASN A 69 -6.17 11.76 18.78
CA ASN A 69 -5.59 13.01 19.24
C ASN A 69 -4.07 12.85 19.34
N PHE A 70 -3.36 13.76 18.71
CA PHE A 70 -1.90 13.79 18.66
C PHE A 70 -1.40 15.03 19.39
N HIS A 71 -0.63 14.80 20.45
CA HIS A 71 -0.07 15.88 21.27
C HIS A 71 1.30 16.34 20.79
N ASN A 72 1.97 15.54 19.97
CA ASN A 72 3.28 15.84 19.41
C ASN A 72 3.58 14.95 18.19
N ALA A 73 4.69 15.25 17.51
CA ALA A 73 5.18 14.53 16.35
C ALA A 73 5.46 13.04 16.63
N SER A 74 5.91 12.70 17.83
CA SER A 74 6.25 11.32 18.21
C SER A 74 5.00 10.44 18.23
N HIS A 75 3.88 10.93 18.78
CA HIS A 75 2.60 10.22 18.77
C HIS A 75 2.09 9.98 17.36
N LEU A 76 2.21 10.99 16.48
CA LEU A 76 1.79 10.88 15.09
C LEU A 76 2.65 9.87 14.30
N ASN A 77 3.98 9.94 14.45
CA ASN A 77 4.92 8.99 13.85
C ASN A 77 4.71 7.54 14.38
N ALA A 78 4.40 7.37 15.66
CA ALA A 78 4.12 6.05 16.23
C ALA A 78 2.87 5.41 15.60
N ALA A 79 1.78 6.18 15.43
CA ALA A 79 0.56 5.71 14.76
C ALA A 79 0.81 5.35 13.29
N TRP A 80 1.63 6.14 12.59
CA TRP A 80 2.07 5.84 11.23
C TRP A 80 2.86 4.51 11.18
N ARG A 81 3.89 4.37 12.03
CA ARG A 81 4.69 3.12 12.10
C ARG A 81 3.84 1.90 12.43
N GLN A 82 2.90 2.01 13.37
CA GLN A 82 2.02 0.91 13.74
C GLN A 82 1.14 0.46 12.56
N THR A 83 0.68 1.41 11.74
CA THR A 83 -0.12 1.13 10.56
C THR A 83 0.70 0.39 9.50
N PHE A 84 1.90 0.89 9.19
CA PHE A 84 2.80 0.32 8.18
C PHE A 84 3.53 -0.96 8.63
N ALA A 85 3.70 -1.20 9.93
CA ALA A 85 4.47 -2.33 10.44
C ALA A 85 3.88 -3.71 10.11
N GLY A 86 2.59 -3.78 9.81
CA GLY A 86 1.91 -5.02 9.41
C GLY A 86 1.75 -5.23 7.91
N GLY A 87 2.46 -4.47 7.06
CA GLY A 87 2.26 -4.50 5.60
C GLY A 87 0.90 -3.94 5.16
N LYS A 88 0.21 -3.23 6.06
CA LYS A 88 -1.10 -2.62 5.80
C LYS A 88 -0.88 -1.16 5.41
N VAL A 89 -1.03 -0.86 4.12
CA VAL A 89 -1.09 0.54 3.67
C VAL A 89 -2.52 1.01 3.82
N ARG A 90 -2.76 1.98 4.70
CA ARG A 90 -4.04 2.70 4.75
C ARG A 90 -3.95 3.88 3.80
N GLY A 91 -4.88 3.99 2.85
CA GLY A 91 -5.06 5.23 2.08
C GLY A 91 -5.62 6.35 2.95
N GLY A 92 -5.39 7.61 2.57
CA GLY A 92 -5.82 8.82 3.29
C GLY A 92 -4.64 9.74 3.65
N GLU A 93 -4.91 10.86 4.32
CA GLU A 93 -3.94 11.94 4.68
C GLU A 93 -2.78 11.51 5.60
N LEU A 94 -2.69 10.22 5.95
CA LEU A 94 -1.59 9.64 6.74
C LEU A 94 -0.88 8.51 5.98
N ALA A 95 -1.16 8.34 4.70
CA ALA A 95 -0.53 7.31 3.87
C ALA A 95 0.93 7.67 3.58
N ARG A 96 1.31 8.96 3.64
CA ARG A 96 2.64 9.43 3.27
C ARG A 96 3.32 10.14 4.43
N ARG A 97 4.61 9.87 4.64
CA ARG A 97 5.42 10.58 5.63
C ARG A 97 5.54 12.08 5.33
N HIS A 98 5.43 12.50 4.06
CA HIS A 98 5.44 13.92 3.70
C HIS A 98 4.23 14.69 4.27
N GLU A 99 3.04 14.10 4.24
CA GLU A 99 1.84 14.67 4.87
C GLU A 99 2.04 14.79 6.40
N LEU A 100 2.76 13.83 6.98
CA LEU A 100 3.14 13.86 8.41
C LEU A 100 4.09 15.03 8.74
N PHE A 101 5.02 15.36 7.84
CA PHE A 101 5.89 16.53 7.98
C PHE A 101 5.10 17.84 7.86
N GLU A 102 4.10 17.89 6.99
CA GLU A 102 3.22 19.06 6.86
C GLU A 102 2.41 19.30 8.15
N TYR A 103 1.83 18.25 8.76
CA TYR A 103 1.17 18.38 10.05
C TYR A 103 2.12 18.81 11.18
N TYR A 104 3.38 18.36 11.12
CA TYR A 104 4.39 18.77 12.08
C TYR A 104 4.65 20.28 12.03
N GLU A 105 4.94 20.80 10.83
CA GLU A 105 5.22 22.22 10.61
C GLU A 105 4.02 23.10 10.96
N ASN A 106 2.82 22.65 10.62
CA ASN A 106 1.62 23.46 10.77
C ASN A 106 1.07 23.51 12.20
N TYR A 107 1.18 22.43 12.98
CA TYR A 107 0.55 22.34 14.30
C TYR A 107 1.58 22.25 15.43
N PHE A 108 2.52 21.31 15.36
CA PHE A 108 3.40 21.06 16.50
C PHE A 108 4.51 22.10 16.67
N ASN A 109 5.05 22.66 15.58
CA ASN A 109 5.99 23.80 15.65
C ASN A 109 5.35 25.06 16.29
N ARG A 110 4.02 25.11 16.37
CA ARG A 110 3.26 26.20 16.98
C ARG A 110 2.74 25.89 18.39
N ASN A 111 3.16 24.76 18.98
CA ASN A 111 2.63 24.22 20.24
C ASN A 111 1.12 23.94 20.21
N GLU A 112 0.55 23.65 19.04
CA GLU A 112 -0.85 23.29 18.88
C GLU A 112 -1.01 21.77 18.87
N ALA A 113 -2.14 21.30 19.40
CA ALA A 113 -2.53 19.88 19.33
C ALA A 113 -3.34 19.61 18.06
N LEU A 114 -3.19 18.42 17.49
CA LEU A 114 -3.90 17.98 16.30
C LEU A 114 -4.90 16.87 16.65
N ALA A 115 -6.15 17.03 16.24
CA ALA A 115 -7.16 15.98 16.28
C ALA A 115 -7.50 15.56 14.83
N LEU A 116 -7.21 14.31 14.47
CA LEU A 116 -7.59 13.76 13.17
C LEU A 116 -8.77 12.81 13.35
N SER A 117 -9.86 13.13 12.65
CA SER A 117 -11.00 12.23 12.50
C SER A 117 -10.92 11.56 11.14
N GLN A 118 -10.74 10.25 11.14
CA GLN A 118 -10.69 9.46 9.92
C GLN A 118 -11.72 8.34 9.97
N ARG A 119 -12.49 8.22 8.89
CA ARG A 119 -13.31 7.05 8.61
C ARG A 119 -12.72 6.35 7.40
N VAL A 120 -12.04 5.25 7.65
CA VAL A 120 -11.60 4.37 6.57
C VAL A 120 -12.82 3.54 6.15
N ILE A 121 -12.96 3.25 4.85
CA ILE A 121 -13.98 2.35 4.33
C ILE A 121 -13.26 1.40 3.37
N GLY A 122 -13.12 0.13 3.79
CA GLY A 122 -12.48 -0.90 2.97
C GLY A 122 -13.53 -1.59 2.09
N LEU A 123 -13.42 -1.42 0.78
CA LEU A 123 -14.40 -1.97 -0.17
C LEU A 123 -14.17 -3.46 -0.45
N TYR A 124 -12.91 -3.90 -0.48
CA TYR A 124 -12.52 -5.29 -0.69
C TYR A 124 -11.14 -5.55 -0.08
N THR A 125 -10.86 -6.81 0.22
CA THR A 125 -9.51 -7.28 0.58
C THR A 125 -8.97 -8.09 -0.58
N LEU A 126 -7.81 -7.68 -1.09
CA LEU A 126 -7.05 -8.42 -2.10
C LEU A 126 -5.86 -9.09 -1.42
N THR A 127 -5.73 -10.39 -1.62
CA THR A 127 -4.59 -11.19 -1.14
C THR A 127 -3.79 -11.65 -2.35
N ILE A 128 -2.49 -11.34 -2.34
CA ILE A 128 -1.54 -11.83 -3.35
C ILE A 128 -0.94 -13.14 -2.83
N ASP A 129 -0.97 -14.18 -3.66
CA ASP A 129 -0.27 -15.44 -3.40
C ASP A 129 1.22 -15.25 -3.68
N ALA A 130 2.02 -15.13 -2.62
CA ALA A 130 3.46 -14.92 -2.72
C ALA A 130 4.19 -16.04 -3.47
N SER A 131 3.64 -17.26 -3.51
CA SER A 131 4.25 -18.39 -4.23
C SER A 131 4.04 -18.31 -5.76
N ALA A 132 3.00 -17.61 -6.19
CA ALA A 132 2.66 -17.43 -7.60
C ALA A 132 3.31 -16.18 -8.22
N VAL A 133 3.81 -15.27 -7.39
CA VAL A 133 4.38 -13.99 -7.82
C VAL A 133 5.75 -14.17 -8.45
N GLN A 134 5.95 -13.55 -9.61
CA GLN A 134 7.25 -13.40 -10.23
C GLN A 134 7.67 -11.93 -10.24
N LEU A 135 8.97 -11.67 -10.24
CA LEU A 135 9.50 -10.33 -10.49
C LEU A 135 9.27 -9.95 -11.96
N ASN A 136 8.91 -8.69 -12.21
CA ASN A 136 8.85 -8.19 -13.58
C ASN A 136 10.26 -8.05 -14.19
N GLU A 137 10.33 -7.79 -15.50
CA GLU A 137 11.62 -7.71 -16.21
C GLU A 137 12.56 -6.64 -15.66
N PHE A 138 12.02 -5.49 -15.22
CA PHE A 138 12.81 -4.38 -14.69
C PHE A 138 13.43 -4.75 -13.34
N ALA A 139 12.62 -5.30 -12.42
CA ALA A 139 13.08 -5.74 -11.12
C ALA A 139 14.11 -6.88 -11.23
N ARG A 140 13.89 -7.85 -12.15
CA ARG A 140 14.88 -8.91 -12.42
C ARG A 140 16.20 -8.35 -12.95
N ARG A 141 16.13 -7.38 -13.87
CA ARG A 141 17.33 -6.73 -14.42
C ARG A 141 18.06 -5.91 -13.36
N ALA A 142 17.34 -5.16 -12.53
CA ALA A 142 17.93 -4.40 -11.43
C ALA A 142 18.63 -5.35 -10.43
N LEU A 143 17.97 -6.45 -10.07
CA LEU A 143 18.55 -7.46 -9.19
C LEU A 143 19.81 -8.10 -9.78
N SER A 144 19.87 -8.33 -11.10
CA SER A 144 21.03 -8.92 -11.74
C SER A 144 22.25 -7.98 -11.84
N GLN A 145 22.08 -6.69 -11.56
CA GLN A 145 23.20 -5.75 -11.44
C GLN A 145 23.84 -5.77 -10.05
N LEU A 146 23.20 -6.36 -9.04
CA LEU A 146 23.75 -6.42 -7.70
C LEU A 146 24.95 -7.38 -7.63
N THR A 147 25.99 -6.96 -6.93
CA THR A 147 27.16 -7.79 -6.64
C THR A 147 26.89 -8.69 -5.44
N ALA A 148 27.52 -9.88 -5.40
CA ALA A 148 27.40 -10.77 -4.25
C ALA A 148 28.04 -10.20 -2.97
N THR A 149 29.06 -9.35 -3.14
CA THR A 149 29.65 -8.56 -2.05
C THR A 149 28.82 -7.29 -1.87
N LEU A 150 28.51 -6.96 -0.62
CA LEU A 150 27.76 -5.74 -0.28
C LEU A 150 28.56 -4.51 -0.72
N ASP A 151 28.02 -3.81 -1.71
CA ASP A 151 28.42 -2.47 -2.11
C ASP A 151 27.30 -1.53 -1.66
N SER A 152 27.58 -0.71 -0.63
CA SER A 152 26.55 0.12 0.01
C SER A 152 25.88 1.08 -0.96
N ASP A 153 26.63 1.69 -1.88
CA ASP A 153 26.09 2.69 -2.80
C ASP A 153 25.19 2.00 -3.84
N LEU A 154 25.64 0.87 -4.38
CA LEU A 154 24.86 0.08 -5.35
C LEU A 154 23.56 -0.48 -4.75
N TYR A 155 23.60 -0.93 -3.50
CA TYR A 155 22.43 -1.46 -2.81
C TYR A 155 21.46 -0.33 -2.38
N GLU A 156 21.96 0.84 -1.98
CA GLU A 156 21.11 2.00 -1.71
C GLU A 156 20.40 2.48 -2.99
N ASP A 157 21.10 2.56 -4.12
CA ASP A 157 20.49 2.92 -5.40
C ASP A 157 19.39 1.93 -5.81
N PHE A 158 19.62 0.63 -5.62
CA PHE A 158 18.61 -0.40 -5.86
C PHE A 158 17.37 -0.25 -4.98
N ILE A 159 17.53 0.09 -3.69
CA ILE A 159 16.40 0.28 -2.76
C ILE A 159 15.63 1.57 -3.05
N ASN A 160 16.31 2.60 -3.55
CA ASN A 160 15.73 3.92 -3.80
C ASN A 160 14.99 4.06 -5.15
N THR A 161 15.08 3.04 -6.01
CA THR A 161 14.43 2.95 -7.33
C THR A 161 13.00 2.37 -7.23
#